data_AF-A0A6V8SJM9-F1
#
_entry.id   AF-A0A6V8SJM9-F1
#
_cell.length_a   1.000
_cell.length_b   1.000
_cell.length_c   1.000
_cell.angle_alpha   90.00
_cell.angle_beta   90.00
_cell.angle_gamma   90.00
#
_symmetry.space_group_name_H-M   'P 1'
#
loop_
_entity.id
_entity.type
_entity.pdbx_description
1 polymer ?
#
loop_
_entity_poly.entity_id
_entity_poly.type
_entity_poly.pdbx_seq_one_letter_code
_entity_poly.pdbx_strand_id
1 'polypeptide(L)'
;MYKDLEEKTIGEKIIKLRKVHNLNQKEFAEIIGHHFDTVLHWETHDVMPKPESIKKVCNKFDLQLEYFHEYYFFYFNNPGERVRRWKEKKKYTYSKCYKLLGVSESTLKKLISGRIGLSYEMYLRLKKTRVF
;
A
#
# COMPACT_ATOMS: atom_id res chain seq x y z
N MET A 1 -25.23 -10.61 9.69
CA MET A 1 -24.44 -11.16 8.55
C MET A 1 -23.16 -10.33 8.52
N TYR A 2 -21.96 -10.88 8.27
CA TYR A 2 -20.65 -10.22 8.51
C TYR A 2 -20.38 -8.84 7.83
N LYS A 3 -21.37 -8.25 7.17
CA LYS A 3 -21.35 -6.92 6.57
C LYS A 3 -21.14 -5.80 7.61
N ASP A 4 -21.50 -6.05 8.86
CA ASP A 4 -21.42 -5.06 9.96
C ASP A 4 -20.09 -5.14 10.75
N LEU A 5 -19.13 -5.98 10.31
CA LEU A 5 -17.81 -6.04 10.94
C LEU A 5 -17.03 -4.73 10.72
N GLU A 6 -16.18 -4.39 11.69
CA GLU A 6 -15.31 -3.22 11.62
C GLU A 6 -14.33 -3.29 10.44
N GLU A 7 -13.93 -2.13 9.91
CA GLU A 7 -13.05 -1.97 8.74
C GLU A 7 -12.07 -0.78 8.92
N LYS A 8 -11.67 -0.49 10.16
CA LYS A 8 -10.78 0.63 10.48
C LYS A 8 -9.35 0.31 10.06
N THR A 9 -8.92 -0.94 10.23
CA THR A 9 -7.58 -1.42 9.85
C THR A 9 -7.59 -2.26 8.58
N ILE A 10 -6.42 -2.46 7.97
CA ILE A 10 -6.28 -3.37 6.83
C ILE A 10 -6.56 -4.81 7.26
N GLY A 11 -6.12 -5.21 8.46
CA GLY A 11 -6.41 -6.53 9.02
C GLY A 11 -7.91 -6.79 9.18
N GLU A 12 -8.64 -5.82 9.73
CA GLU A 12 -10.11 -5.88 9.86
C GLU A 12 -10.82 -6.00 8.51
N LYS A 13 -10.38 -5.23 7.50
CA LYS A 13 -10.92 -5.35 6.13
C LYS A 13 -10.68 -6.72 5.52
N ILE A 14 -9.53 -7.34 5.79
CA ILE A 14 -9.22 -8.71 5.36
C ILE A 14 -10.12 -9.72 6.09
N ILE A 15 -10.28 -9.58 7.41
CA ILE A 15 -11.18 -10.43 8.21
C ILE A 15 -12.61 -10.36 7.65
N LYS A 16 -13.12 -9.15 7.42
CA LYS A 16 -14.47 -8.95 6.90
C LYS A 16 -14.64 -9.56 5.52
N LEU A 17 -13.72 -9.28 4.58
CA LEU A 17 -13.74 -9.87 3.25
C LEU A 17 -13.81 -11.41 3.34
N ARG A 18 -12.90 -12.01 4.10
CA ARG A 18 -12.83 -13.45 4.29
C ARG A 18 -14.14 -14.02 4.87
N LYS A 19 -14.69 -13.39 5.90
CA LYS A 19 -15.92 -13.83 6.57
C LYS A 19 -17.16 -13.66 5.70
N VAL A 20 -17.27 -12.60 4.91
CA VAL A 20 -18.36 -12.40 3.94
C VAL A 20 -18.39 -13.50 2.88
N HIS A 21 -17.22 -14.05 2.53
CA HIS A 21 -17.08 -15.19 1.62
C HIS A 21 -17.12 -16.55 2.33
N ASN A 22 -17.44 -16.61 3.63
CA ASN A 22 -17.48 -17.83 4.44
C ASN A 22 -16.17 -18.63 4.47
N LEU A 23 -15.03 -17.94 4.37
CA LEU A 23 -13.72 -18.58 4.34
C LEU A 23 -13.07 -18.59 5.74
N ASN A 24 -12.33 -19.65 6.04
CA ASN A 24 -11.35 -19.65 7.12
C ASN A 24 -10.00 -19.08 6.65
N GLN A 25 -9.10 -18.77 7.58
CA GLN A 25 -7.80 -18.14 7.27
C GLN A 25 -6.94 -18.99 6.32
N LYS A 26 -7.00 -20.33 6.45
CA LYS A 26 -6.22 -21.25 5.62
C LYS A 26 -6.76 -21.27 4.19
N GLU A 27 -8.07 -21.41 4.01
CA GLU A 27 -8.71 -21.35 2.69
C GLU A 27 -8.44 -20.02 1.99
N PHE A 28 -8.54 -18.91 2.74
CA PHE A 28 -8.22 -17.59 2.21
C PHE A 28 -6.77 -17.51 1.77
N ALA A 29 -5.82 -18.00 2.59
CA ALA A 29 -4.40 -18.02 2.27
C ALA A 29 -4.12 -18.84 0.99
N GLU A 30 -4.71 -20.01 0.86
CA GLU A 30 -4.61 -20.88 -0.32
C GLU A 30 -5.13 -20.17 -1.58
N ILE A 31 -6.29 -19.51 -1.50
CA ILE A 31 -6.92 -18.77 -2.59
C ILE A 31 -6.02 -17.65 -3.14
N ILE A 32 -5.28 -16.96 -2.27
CA ILE A 32 -4.38 -15.85 -2.65
C ILE A 32 -2.93 -16.30 -2.85
N GLY A 33 -2.63 -17.59 -2.69
CA GLY A 33 -1.31 -18.17 -2.84
C GLY A 33 -0.30 -17.68 -1.80
N HIS A 34 -0.71 -17.64 -0.53
CA HIS A 34 0.12 -17.28 0.62
C HIS A 34 0.10 -18.39 1.68
N HIS A 35 1.09 -18.37 2.59
CA HIS A 35 1.09 -19.24 3.76
C HIS A 35 0.03 -18.78 4.77
N PHE A 36 -0.56 -19.72 5.51
CA PHE A 36 -1.52 -19.43 6.59
C PHE A 36 -0.99 -18.35 7.54
N ASP A 37 0.27 -18.49 8.00
CA ASP A 37 0.88 -17.53 8.93
C ASP A 37 0.91 -16.12 8.36
N THR A 38 1.04 -15.96 7.04
CA THR A 38 1.05 -14.63 6.42
C THR A 38 -0.30 -13.92 6.64
N VAL A 39 -1.40 -14.64 6.42
CA VAL A 39 -2.76 -14.12 6.65
C VAL A 39 -3.01 -13.90 8.13
N LEU A 40 -2.56 -14.82 9.00
CA LEU A 40 -2.66 -14.65 10.44
C LEU A 40 -1.98 -13.34 10.88
N HIS A 41 -0.74 -13.09 10.46
CA HIS A 41 -0.03 -11.86 10.81
C HIS A 41 -0.74 -10.58 10.34
N TRP A 42 -1.35 -10.59 9.15
CA TRP A 42 -2.12 -9.45 8.66
C TRP A 42 -3.36 -9.19 9.51
N GLU A 43 -4.05 -10.24 9.94
CA GLU A 43 -5.30 -10.13 10.69
C GLU A 43 -5.09 -9.81 12.17
N THR A 44 -3.98 -10.25 12.79
CA THR A 44 -3.80 -10.16 14.25
C THR A 44 -2.62 -9.32 14.73
N HIS A 45 -1.58 -9.11 13.91
CA HIS A 45 -0.33 -8.47 14.35
C HIS A 45 -0.11 -7.08 13.75
N ASP A 46 -1.14 -6.49 13.13
CA ASP A 46 -1.07 -5.21 12.42
C ASP A 46 0.10 -5.15 11.40
N VAL A 47 0.44 -6.31 10.82
CA VAL A 47 1.49 -6.41 9.82
C VAL A 47 0.94 -5.92 8.50
N MET A 48 1.48 -4.81 8.01
CA MET A 48 1.04 -4.23 6.75
C MET A 48 1.34 -5.17 5.57
N PRO A 49 0.31 -5.60 4.81
CA PRO A 49 0.50 -6.46 3.65
C PRO A 49 1.31 -5.76 2.55
N LYS A 50 2.13 -6.54 1.84
CA LYS A 50 2.88 -6.04 0.68
C LYS A 50 1.90 -5.63 -0.44
N PRO A 51 2.22 -4.60 -1.24
CA PRO A 51 1.35 -4.18 -2.34
C PRO A 51 1.00 -5.29 -3.32
N GLU A 52 1.94 -6.17 -3.63
CA GLU A 52 1.72 -7.30 -4.54
C GLU A 52 0.72 -8.30 -3.96
N SER A 53 0.75 -8.51 -2.64
CA SER A 53 -0.21 -9.36 -1.93
C SER A 53 -1.61 -8.77 -1.98
N ILE A 54 -1.77 -7.47 -1.70
CA ILE A 54 -3.08 -6.81 -1.81
C ILE A 54 -3.59 -6.83 -3.25
N LYS A 55 -2.71 -6.66 -4.24
CA LYS A 55 -3.11 -6.77 -5.64
C LYS A 55 -3.66 -8.16 -5.98
N LYS A 56 -3.10 -9.23 -5.43
CA LYS A 56 -3.66 -10.59 -5.59
C LYS A 56 -5.05 -10.70 -4.96
N VAL A 57 -5.23 -10.17 -3.75
CA VAL A 57 -6.54 -10.15 -3.07
C VAL A 57 -7.55 -9.37 -3.93
N CYS A 58 -7.21 -8.15 -4.34
CA CYS A 58 -8.04 -7.31 -5.20
C CYS A 58 -8.46 -8.02 -6.50
N ASN A 59 -7.51 -8.64 -7.20
CA ASN A 59 -7.80 -9.37 -8.43
C ASN A 59 -8.71 -10.59 -8.19
N LYS A 60 -8.56 -11.27 -7.06
CA LYS A 60 -9.30 -12.51 -6.77
C LYS A 60 -10.73 -12.25 -6.32
N PHE A 61 -10.97 -11.13 -5.65
CA PHE A 61 -12.27 -10.75 -5.08
C PHE A 61 -12.92 -9.55 -5.80
N ASP A 62 -12.37 -9.14 -6.95
CA ASP A 62 -12.84 -8.01 -7.76
C ASP A 62 -13.00 -6.70 -6.96
N LEU A 63 -11.95 -6.34 -6.22
CA LEU A 63 -11.90 -5.14 -5.38
C LEU A 63 -10.92 -4.10 -5.94
N GLN A 64 -11.24 -2.82 -5.71
CA GLN A 64 -10.30 -1.72 -5.94
C GLN A 64 -9.21 -1.69 -4.86
N LEU A 65 -8.00 -1.22 -5.18
CA LEU A 65 -6.86 -1.20 -4.25
C LEU A 65 -7.12 -0.27 -3.05
N GLU A 66 -7.83 0.81 -3.30
CA GLU A 66 -8.24 1.84 -2.36
C GLU A 66 -9.15 1.31 -1.26
N TYR A 67 -9.86 0.20 -1.53
CA TYR A 67 -10.65 -0.48 -0.51
C TYR A 67 -9.80 -0.77 0.73
N PHE A 68 -8.57 -1.27 0.56
CA PHE A 68 -7.67 -1.53 1.67
C PHE A 68 -7.02 -0.25 2.18
N HIS A 69 -6.35 0.49 1.29
CA HIS A 69 -5.71 1.77 1.59
C HIS A 69 -5.29 2.47 0.29
N GLU A 70 -5.45 3.80 0.19
CA GLU A 70 -5.06 4.61 -0.98
C GLU A 70 -3.57 4.46 -1.37
N TYR A 71 -2.72 4.11 -0.40
CA TYR A 71 -1.30 3.79 -0.61
C TYR A 71 -1.11 2.74 -1.71
N TYR A 72 -1.93 1.70 -1.71
CA TYR A 72 -1.82 0.62 -2.70
C TYR A 72 -2.12 1.12 -4.11
N PHE A 73 -3.08 2.04 -4.25
CA PHE A 73 -3.32 2.72 -5.52
C PHE A 73 -2.10 3.52 -5.96
N PHE A 74 -1.53 4.36 -5.07
CA PHE A 74 -0.35 5.16 -5.40
C PHE A 74 0.90 4.33 -5.69
N TYR A 75 1.04 3.15 -5.05
CA TYR A 75 2.13 2.23 -5.31
C TYR A 75 2.15 1.77 -6.77
N PHE A 76 1.00 1.35 -7.30
CA PHE A 76 0.88 0.88 -8.68
C PHE A 76 0.69 2.01 -9.70
N ASN A 77 0.23 3.19 -9.28
CA ASN A 77 -0.08 4.30 -10.17
C ASN A 77 1.06 5.34 -10.27
N ASN A 78 2.21 4.88 -10.80
CA ASN A 78 3.37 5.71 -11.17
C ASN A 78 3.80 6.72 -10.09
N PRO A 79 4.23 6.27 -8.90
CA PRO A 79 4.57 7.16 -7.81
C PRO A 79 5.76 8.08 -8.14
N GLY A 80 6.73 7.59 -8.91
CA GLY A 80 7.91 8.37 -9.32
C GLY A 80 7.55 9.60 -10.18
N GLU A 81 6.58 9.44 -11.09
CA GLU A 81 6.11 10.53 -11.95
C GLU A 81 5.37 11.61 -11.15
N ARG A 82 4.57 11.19 -10.15
CA ARG A 82 3.88 12.14 -9.26
C ARG A 82 4.89 12.98 -8.47
N VAL A 83 5.94 12.37 -7.94
CA VAL A 83 7.02 13.07 -7.23
C VAL A 83 7.76 14.03 -8.17
N ARG A 84 8.00 13.63 -9.42
CA ARG A 84 8.61 14.50 -10.45
C ARG A 84 7.76 15.74 -10.71
N ARG A 85 6.46 15.57 -10.95
CA ARG A 85 5.51 16.68 -11.17
C ARG A 85 5.43 17.63 -9.97
N TRP A 86 5.42 17.08 -8.75
CA TRP A 86 5.46 17.89 -7.54
C TRP A 86 6.72 18.75 -7.45
N LYS A 87 7.89 18.15 -7.73
CA LYS A 87 9.18 18.85 -7.76
C LYS A 87 9.16 19.99 -8.78
N GLU A 88 8.66 19.74 -9.99
CA GLU A 88 8.59 20.73 -11.07
C GLU A 88 7.62 21.87 -10.75
N LYS A 89 6.40 21.55 -10.29
CA LYS A 89 5.38 22.53 -9.90
C LYS A 89 5.87 23.48 -8.81
N LYS A 90 6.68 22.98 -7.87
CA LYS A 90 7.25 23.78 -6.77
C LYS A 90 8.61 24.40 -7.12
N LYS A 91 9.16 24.12 -8.32
CA LYS A 91 10.51 24.53 -8.76
C LYS A 91 11.60 24.17 -7.73
N TYR A 92 11.47 23.01 -7.09
CA TYR A 92 12.43 22.56 -6.08
C TYR A 92 13.65 21.89 -6.70
N THR A 93 14.81 22.13 -6.11
CA THR A 93 16.03 21.35 -6.39
C THR A 93 15.91 19.98 -5.74
N TYR A 94 16.66 18.99 -6.25
CA TYR A 94 16.77 17.68 -5.60
C TYR A 94 17.23 17.82 -4.15
N SER A 95 18.13 18.77 -3.88
CA SER A 95 18.61 19.06 -2.52
C SER A 95 17.51 19.48 -1.56
N LYS A 96 16.63 20.37 -2.01
CA LYS A 96 15.49 20.81 -1.20
C LYS A 96 14.50 19.66 -0.97
N CYS A 97 14.26 18.82 -1.99
CA CYS A 97 13.32 17.70 -1.89
C CYS A 97 13.75 16.66 -0.85
N TYR A 98 14.99 16.19 -0.89
CA TYR A 98 15.42 15.13 0.03
C TYR A 98 15.53 15.64 1.48
N LYS A 99 15.92 16.91 1.69
CA LYS A 99 15.90 17.55 3.02
C LYS A 99 14.49 17.64 3.60
N LEU A 100 13.52 18.05 2.79
CA LEU A 100 12.11 18.13 3.21
C LEU A 100 11.52 16.74 3.53
N LEU A 101 11.87 15.73 2.74
CA LEU A 101 11.36 14.37 2.92
C LEU A 101 12.13 13.60 3.99
N GLY A 102 13.32 14.05 4.39
CA GLY A 102 14.20 13.34 5.32
C GLY A 102 14.67 12.00 4.77
N VAL A 103 14.97 11.93 3.47
CA VAL A 103 15.42 10.72 2.77
C VAL A 103 16.73 10.99 2.03
N SER A 104 17.42 9.94 1.60
CA SER A 104 18.62 10.12 0.77
C SER A 104 18.26 10.57 -0.65
N GLU A 105 19.14 11.36 -1.27
CA GLU A 105 18.99 11.75 -2.68
C GLU A 105 18.93 10.52 -3.61
N SER A 106 19.69 9.46 -3.27
CA SER A 106 19.70 8.19 -4.00
C SER A 106 18.33 7.53 -3.99
N THR A 107 17.67 7.45 -2.83
CA THR A 107 16.32 6.88 -2.70
C THR A 107 15.32 7.65 -3.55
N LEU A 108 15.35 8.99 -3.49
CA LEU A 108 14.45 9.84 -4.27
C LEU A 108 14.66 9.66 -5.78
N LYS A 109 15.91 9.66 -6.26
CA LYS A 109 16.23 9.44 -7.67
C LYS A 109 15.79 8.06 -8.15
N LYS A 110 16.04 7.01 -7.36
CA LYS A 110 15.62 5.64 -7.67
C LYS A 110 14.10 5.50 -7.74
N LEU A 111 13.36 6.19 -6.86
CA LEU A 111 11.89 6.19 -6.89
C LEU A 111 11.38 6.89 -8.15
N ILE A 112 11.93 8.07 -8.49
CA ILE A 112 11.55 8.82 -9.68
C ILE A 112 11.87 8.07 -10.97
N SER A 113 12.96 7.29 -10.99
CA SER A 113 13.33 6.45 -12.13
C SER A 113 12.62 5.09 -12.15
N GLY A 114 11.81 4.75 -11.14
CA GLY A 114 11.10 3.47 -11.05
C GLY A 114 12.00 2.28 -10.69
N ARG A 115 13.26 2.51 -10.30
CA ARG A 115 14.18 1.44 -9.84
C ARG A 115 13.79 0.86 -8.49
N ILE A 116 13.02 1.59 -7.69
CA ILE A 116 12.44 1.10 -6.44
C ILE A 116 10.94 1.41 -6.40
N GLY A 117 10.18 0.52 -5.77
CA GLY A 117 8.77 0.75 -5.44
C GLY A 117 8.60 1.81 -4.35
N LEU A 118 7.40 2.35 -4.23
CA LEU A 118 7.05 3.30 -3.17
C LEU A 118 6.92 2.55 -1.84
N SER A 119 7.82 2.79 -0.88
CA SER A 119 7.60 2.23 0.46
C SER A 119 6.48 2.96 1.19
N TYR A 120 5.82 2.29 2.14
CA TYR A 120 4.77 2.91 2.95
C TYR A 120 5.28 4.12 3.74
N GLU A 121 6.50 4.04 4.29
CA GLU A 121 7.12 5.16 4.99
C GLU A 121 7.35 6.36 4.06
N MET A 122 7.85 6.12 2.85
CA MET A 122 8.03 7.16 1.83
C MET A 122 6.67 7.75 1.44
N TYR A 123 5.64 6.93 1.29
CA TYR A 123 4.28 7.37 1.05
C TYR A 123 3.80 8.35 2.13
N LEU A 124 3.97 8.02 3.41
CA LEU A 124 3.59 8.91 4.52
C LEU A 124 4.33 10.25 4.48
N ARG A 125 5.63 10.24 4.17
CA ARG A 125 6.45 11.45 4.01
C ARG A 125 5.96 12.32 2.85
N LEU A 126 5.62 11.70 1.72
CA LEU A 126 5.09 12.38 0.54
C LEU A 126 3.66 12.91 0.76
N LYS A 127 2.81 12.17 1.48
CA LYS A 127 1.46 12.62 1.85
C LYS A 127 1.50 13.87 2.73
N LYS A 128 2.42 13.92 3.71
CA LYS A 128 2.64 15.11 4.55
C LYS A 128 3.04 16.36 3.75
N THR A 129 3.71 16.17 2.62
CA THR A 129 4.14 17.27 1.73
C THR A 129 3.12 17.60 0.62
N ARG A 130 1.91 17.01 0.69
CA ARG A 130 0.80 17.18 -0.28
C ARG A 130 1.20 16.83 -1.72
N VAL A 131 2.02 15.79 -1.88
CA VAL A 131 2.40 15.22 -3.19
C VAL A 131 1.27 14.33 -3.74
N PHE A 132 0.65 13.57 -2.85
CA PHE A 132 -0.49 12.70 -3.09
C PHE A 132 -1.76 13.33 -2.52
#